data_AF-A0AAD7YLP1-F1
#
_entry.id   AF-A0AAD7YLP1-F1
#
_cell.length_a   1.000
_cell.length_b   1.000
_cell.length_c   1.000
_cell.angle_alpha   90.00
_cell.angle_beta   90.00
_cell.angle_gamma   90.00
#
_symmetry.space_group_name_H-M   'P 1'
#
loop_
_entity.id
_entity.type
_entity.pdbx_description
1 polymer ?
#
loop_
_entity_poly.entity_id
_entity_poly.type
_entity_poly.pdbx_seq_one_letter_code
_entity_poly.pdbx_strand_id
1 'polypeptide(L)'
;MIDFQENTVLKHKHAEVSCEEFWIKFVCGNKYSELKKIAMKLLTLFGSTYICEAAFSKMIFIKNKFRSQLTNEHLQDLMTIACTNYTPNFRQIVHNRKNHFCH
;
A
#
# COMPACT_ATOMS: atom_id res chain seq x y z
N MET A 1 10.62 17.62 26.00
CA MET A 1 9.34 16.88 25.83
C MET A 1 8.16 17.70 26.38
N ILE A 2 8.34 18.38 27.51
CA ILE A 2 7.39 19.34 28.11
C ILE A 2 6.94 20.41 27.07
N ASP A 3 7.88 21.02 26.33
CA ASP A 3 7.55 22.05 25.34
C ASP A 3 6.73 21.59 24.12
N PHE A 4 6.70 20.27 23.84
CA PHE A 4 5.84 19.72 22.79
C PHE A 4 4.41 19.58 23.30
N GLN A 5 4.26 19.10 24.53
CA GLN A 5 2.97 18.89 25.17
C GLN A 5 2.31 20.21 25.62
N GLU A 6 3.08 21.25 25.90
CA GLU A 6 2.55 22.58 26.26
C GLU A 6 2.12 23.41 25.05
N ASN A 7 2.45 22.97 23.83
CA ASN A 7 2.07 23.69 22.62
C ASN A 7 0.57 23.53 22.34
N THR A 8 -0.20 24.57 22.68
CA THR A 8 -1.66 24.63 22.52
C THR A 8 -2.10 24.54 21.07
N VAL A 9 -1.31 25.08 20.13
CA VAL A 9 -1.58 24.99 18.68
C VAL A 9 -1.46 23.55 18.19
N LEU A 10 -0.39 22.85 18.58
CA LEU A 10 -0.20 21.44 18.22
C LEU A 10 -1.28 20.55 18.86
N LYS A 11 -1.66 20.80 20.11
CA LYS A 11 -2.77 20.11 20.76
C LYS A 11 -4.09 20.28 20.02
N HIS A 12 -4.42 21.51 19.63
CA HIS A 12 -5.62 21.78 18.84
C HIS A 12 -5.58 21.03 17.51
N LYS A 13 -4.46 21.12 16.78
CA LYS A 13 -4.32 20.44 15.48
C LYS A 13 -4.38 18.93 15.59
N HIS A 14 -3.81 18.34 16.64
CA HIS A 14 -3.90 16.91 16.88
C HIS A 14 -5.35 16.41 17.07
N ALA A 15 -6.25 17.26 17.60
CA ALA A 15 -7.66 16.92 17.74
C ALA A 15 -8.49 17.17 16.46
N GLU A 16 -8.00 18.04 15.57
CA GLU A 16 -8.71 18.50 14.37
C GLU A 16 -8.41 17.64 13.13
N VAL A 17 -7.18 17.12 13.00
CA VAL A 17 -6.73 16.40 11.80
C VAL A 17 -6.38 14.94 12.09
N SER A 18 -6.21 14.15 11.03
CA SER A 18 -5.75 12.76 11.17
C SER A 18 -4.33 12.70 11.75
N CYS A 19 -3.98 11.57 12.37
CA CYS A 19 -2.65 11.35 12.93
C CYS A 19 -1.55 11.54 11.86
N GLU A 20 -1.77 11.02 10.66
CA GLU A 20 -0.86 11.17 9.52
C GLU A 20 -0.65 12.64 9.15
N GLU A 21 -1.76 13.38 8.99
CA GLU A 21 -1.71 14.78 8.60
C GLU A 21 -1.03 15.65 9.67
N PHE A 22 -1.29 15.35 10.94
CA PHE A 22 -0.65 15.99 12.09
C PHE A 22 0.88 15.87 12.02
N TRP A 23 1.39 14.63 11.94
CA TRP A 23 2.84 14.38 11.95
C TRP A 23 3.54 14.88 10.68
N ILE A 24 2.89 14.77 9.52
CA ILE A 24 3.46 15.20 8.24
C ILE A 24 3.51 16.73 8.15
N LYS A 25 2.38 17.41 8.37
CA LYS A 25 2.22 18.84 8.06
C LYS A 25 2.49 19.78 9.24
N PHE A 26 2.12 19.39 10.46
CA PHE A 26 2.08 20.32 11.60
C PHE A 26 3.27 20.17 12.55
N VAL A 27 3.87 18.99 12.66
CA VAL A 27 5.06 18.80 13.50
C VAL A 27 6.32 19.27 12.77
N CYS A 28 6.99 20.27 13.35
CA CYS A 28 8.23 20.83 12.80
C CYS A 28 9.40 19.84 12.94
N GLY A 29 9.96 19.40 11.81
CA GLY A 29 11.07 18.45 11.76
C GLY A 29 12.38 18.99 12.35
N ASN A 30 12.57 20.31 12.40
CA ASN A 30 13.79 20.89 12.96
C ASN A 30 13.74 20.97 14.49
N LYS A 31 12.55 21.21 15.06
CA LYS A 31 12.34 21.32 16.51
C LYS A 31 12.11 19.97 17.19
N TYR A 32 11.47 19.03 16.48
CA TYR A 32 11.09 17.72 17.00
C TYR A 32 11.53 16.59 16.06
N SER A 33 12.77 16.64 15.59
CA SER A 33 13.32 15.74 14.57
C SER A 33 13.19 14.25 14.93
N GLU A 34 13.69 13.86 16.10
CA GLU A 34 13.69 12.46 16.53
C GLU A 34 12.28 11.92 16.79
N LEU A 35 11.42 12.76 17.40
CA LEU A 35 10.02 12.39 17.63
C LEU A 35 9.26 12.21 16.32
N LYS A 36 9.44 13.14 15.36
CA LYS A 36 8.84 13.04 14.03
C LYS A 36 9.37 11.80 13.28
N LYS A 37 10.66 11.48 13.37
CA LYS A 37 11.22 10.26 12.77
C LYS A 37 10.56 8.99 13.31
N ILE A 38 10.38 8.88 14.63
CA ILE A 38 9.73 7.72 15.24
C ILE A 38 8.27 7.62 14.79
N ALA A 39 7.53 8.74 14.83
CA ALA A 39 6.15 8.78 14.38
C ALA A 39 6.01 8.35 12.90
N MET A 40 6.88 8.87 12.03
CA MET A 40 6.89 8.49 10.61
C MET A 40 7.19 7.00 10.42
N LYS A 41 8.12 6.41 11.18
CA LYS A 41 8.38 4.96 11.13
C LYS A 41 7.16 4.14 11.52
N LEU A 42 6.47 4.53 12.59
CA LEU A 42 5.26 3.85 13.05
C LEU A 42 4.13 3.96 12.01
N LEU A 43 3.86 5.16 11.50
CA LEU A 43 2.84 5.38 10.47
C LEU A 43 3.10 4.52 9.22
N THR A 44 4.34 4.49 8.73
CA THR A 44 4.72 3.66 7.59
C THR A 44 4.61 2.16 7.89
N LEU A 45 4.98 1.72 9.11
CA LEU A 45 4.83 0.34 9.51
C LEU A 45 3.36 -0.10 9.47
N PHE A 46 2.45 0.70 10.04
CA PHE A 46 1.01 0.42 9.97
C PHE A 46 0.50 0.28 8.53
N GLY A 47 0.84 1.24 7.66
CA GLY A 47 0.42 1.18 6.26
C GLY A 47 0.99 -0.03 5.52
N SER A 48 2.28 -0.32 5.70
CA SER A 48 2.94 -1.44 5.00
C SER A 48 2.46 -2.80 5.49
N THR A 49 2.26 -3.00 6.79
CA THR A 49 1.72 -4.24 7.34
C THR A 49 0.33 -4.52 6.78
N TYR A 50 -0.55 -3.52 6.78
CA TYR A 50 -1.89 -3.66 6.21
C TYR A 50 -1.86 -4.05 4.73
N ILE A 51 -1.03 -3.38 3.92
CA ILE A 51 -0.88 -3.69 2.49
C ILE A 51 -0.36 -5.12 2.30
N CYS A 52 0.63 -5.53 3.10
CA CYS A 52 1.17 -6.89 3.07
C CYS A 52 0.09 -7.93 3.44
N GLU A 53 -0.66 -7.72 4.52
CA GLU A 53 -1.74 -8.62 4.94
C GLU A 53 -2.83 -8.76 3.87
N ALA A 54 -3.23 -7.63 3.26
CA ALA A 54 -4.17 -7.63 2.15
C ALA A 54 -3.61 -8.37 0.92
N ALA A 55 -2.34 -8.19 0.59
CA ALA A 55 -1.67 -8.90 -0.49
C ALA A 55 -1.59 -10.41 -0.21
N PHE A 56 -1.24 -10.82 1.01
CA PHE A 56 -1.24 -12.23 1.42
C PHE A 56 -2.63 -12.85 1.32
N SER A 57 -3.67 -12.14 1.79
CA SER A 57 -5.05 -12.60 1.69
C SER A 57 -5.48 -12.83 0.24
N LYS A 58 -5.14 -11.88 -0.66
CA LYS A 58 -5.35 -12.02 -2.12
C LYS A 58 -4.59 -13.22 -2.69
N MET A 59 -3.33 -13.42 -2.29
CA MET A 59 -2.52 -14.56 -2.72
C MET A 59 -3.15 -15.89 -2.32
N ILE A 60 -3.65 -16.01 -1.08
CA ILE A 60 -4.35 -17.21 -0.60
C ILE A 60 -5.60 -17.48 -1.43
N PHE A 61 -6.40 -16.44 -1.73
CA PHE A 61 -7.57 -16.57 -2.59
C PHE A 61 -7.21 -17.03 -4.01
N ILE A 62 -6.20 -16.41 -4.63
CA ILE A 62 -5.73 -16.76 -5.98
C ILE A 62 -5.25 -18.22 -6.04
N LYS A 63 -4.44 -18.64 -5.05
CA LYS A 63 -3.93 -20.02 -4.96
C LYS A 63 -5.02 -21.05 -4.69
N ASN A 64 -6.14 -20.66 -4.08
CA ASN A 64 -7.28 -21.55 -3.81
C ASN A 64 -8.12 -21.80 -5.10
N LYS A 65 -8.25 -20.79 -5.98
CA LYS A 65 -9.13 -20.85 -7.15
C LYS A 65 -8.67 -21.79 -8.29
N PHE A 66 -7.39 -22.20 -8.35
CA PHE A 66 -6.79 -22.85 -9.55
C PHE A 66 -5.87 -24.06 -9.31
N ARG A 67 -6.10 -24.89 -8.28
CA ARG A 67 -5.36 -26.18 -8.20
C ARG A 67 -5.87 -27.10 -9.32
N SER A 68 -5.12 -27.39 -10.39
CA SER A 68 -3.80 -28.05 -10.40
C SER A 68 -2.72 -27.46 -11.31
N GLN A 69 -2.89 -26.26 -11.91
CA GLN A 69 -2.04 -25.80 -13.03
C GLN A 69 -1.53 -24.35 -12.93
N LEU A 70 -1.63 -23.68 -11.78
CA LEU A 70 -1.10 -22.32 -11.62
C LEU A 70 0.43 -22.35 -11.50
N THR A 71 1.14 -21.82 -12.51
CA THR A 71 2.60 -21.60 -12.45
C THR A 71 2.92 -20.37 -11.61
N ASN A 72 4.19 -20.22 -11.21
CA ASN A 72 4.65 -19.03 -10.48
C ASN A 72 4.48 -17.74 -11.30
N GLU A 73 4.65 -17.81 -12.62
CA GLU A 73 4.45 -16.68 -13.54
C GLU A 73 2.98 -16.24 -13.54
N HIS A 74 2.04 -17.18 -13.68
CA HIS A 74 0.60 -16.87 -13.59
C HIS A 74 0.22 -16.27 -12.23
N LEU A 75 0.83 -16.74 -11.14
CA LEU A 75 0.59 -16.17 -9.81
C LEU A 75 1.09 -14.72 -9.71
N GLN A 76 2.27 -14.43 -10.27
CA GLN A 76 2.84 -13.08 -10.28
C GLN A 76 1.96 -12.10 -11.08
N ASP A 77 1.47 -12.52 -12.24
CA ASP A 77 0.57 -11.70 -13.06
C ASP A 77 -0.74 -11.41 -12.33
N LEU A 78 -1.35 -12.43 -11.71
CA LEU A 78 -2.59 -12.28 -10.96
C LEU A 78 -2.40 -11.40 -9.72
N MET A 79 -1.27 -11.51 -9.02
CA MET A 79 -0.93 -10.64 -7.89
C MET A 79 -0.72 -9.19 -8.34
N THR A 80 -0.08 -8.98 -9.49
CA THR A 80 0.07 -7.64 -10.08
C THR A 80 -1.29 -7.01 -10.36
N ILE A 81 -2.20 -7.75 -11.00
CA ILE A 81 -3.56 -7.28 -11.29
C ILE A 81 -4.35 -7.05 -9.99
N ALA A 82 -4.22 -7.92 -8.99
CA ALA A 82 -4.99 -7.84 -7.76
C ALA A 82 -4.51 -6.73 -6.81
N CYS A 83 -3.22 -6.38 -6.82
CA CYS A 83 -2.62 -5.44 -5.89
C CYS A 83 -2.32 -4.06 -6.48
N THR A 84 -2.50 -3.86 -7.79
CA THR A 84 -2.23 -2.58 -8.45
C THR A 84 -3.45 -2.09 -9.24
N ASN A 85 -3.43 -0.82 -9.63
CA ASN A 85 -4.43 -0.25 -10.54
C ASN A 85 -4.12 -0.56 -12.02
N TYR A 86 -3.32 -1.58 -12.30
CA TYR A 86 -2.95 -1.97 -13.64
C TYR A 86 -4.18 -2.46 -14.42
N THR A 87 -4.53 -1.75 -15.49
CA THR A 87 -5.56 -2.18 -16.44
C THR A 87 -4.89 -2.84 -17.65
N PRO A 88 -5.13 -4.14 -17.91
CA PRO A 88 -4.56 -4.81 -19.08
C PRO A 88 -4.98 -4.13 -20.38
N ASN A 89 -4.05 -3.96 -21.32
CA ASN A 89 -4.40 -3.46 -22.65
C ASN A 89 -5.09 -4.59 -23.46
N PHE A 90 -6.40 -4.70 -23.30
CA PHE A 90 -7.20 -5.73 -23.97
C PHE A 90 -7.08 -5.67 -25.49
N ARG A 91 -6.93 -4.48 -26.08
CA ARG A 91 -6.79 -4.32 -27.54
C ARG A 91 -5.53 -5.00 -28.07
N GLN A 92 -4.41 -4.86 -27.36
CA GLN A 92 -3.16 -5.51 -27.70
C GLN A 92 -3.22 -7.03 -27.48
N ILE A 93 -3.83 -7.47 -26.37
CA ILE A 93 -4.00 -8.91 -26.05
C ILE A 93 -4.85 -9.60 -27.12
N VAL A 94 -5.96 -8.98 -27.54
CA VAL A 94 -6.85 -9.51 -28.59
C VAL A 94 -6.15 -9.54 -29.95
N HIS A 95 -5.31 -8.55 -30.26
CA HIS A 95 -4.53 -8.53 -31.49
C HIS A 95 -3.50 -9.68 -31.53
N ASN A 96 -2.81 -9.94 -30.41
CA ASN A 96 -1.80 -11.00 -30.31
C ASN A 96 -2.39 -12.43 -30.25
N ARG A 97 -3.67 -12.60 -29.90
CA ARG A 97 -4.33 -13.92 -29.88
C ARG A 97 -4.67 -14.49 -31.27
N LYS A 98 -4.43 -13.76 -32.37
CA LYS A 98 -4.94 -14.16 -33.70
C LYS A 98 -4.19 -15.27 -34.45
N ASN A 99 -3.09 -15.82 -33.93
CA ASN A 99 -2.26 -16.77 -34.71
C ASN A 99 -2.15 -18.20 -34.14
N HIS A 100 -3.11 -18.67 -33.34
CA HIS A 100 -3.18 -20.08 -32.91
C HIS A 100 -4.48 -20.77 -33.33
N PHE A 101 -4.99 -20.44 -34.52
CA PHE A 101 -5.83 -21.39 -35.24
C PHE A 101 -4.90 -22.46 -35.82
N CYS A 102 -4.73 -23.57 -35.09
CA CYS A 102 -4.22 -24.80 -35.71
C CYS A 102 -5.15 -25.15 -36.87
N HIS A 103 -4.57 -25.26 -38.06
CA HIS A 103 -5.15 -25.95 -39.21
C HIS A 103 -4.55 -27.35 -39.29
#